data_AF-J9AB42-F1
#
_entry.id   AF-J9AB42-F1
#
_cell.length_a   1.000
_cell.length_b   1.000
_cell.length_c   1.000
_cell.angle_alpha   90.00
_cell.angle_beta   90.00
_cell.angle_gamma   90.00
#
_symmetry.space_group_name_H-M   'P 1'
#
loop_
_entity.id
_entity.type
_entity.pdbx_description
1 polymer ?
#
loop_
_entity_poly.entity_id
_entity_poly.type
_entity_poly.pdbx_seq_one_letter_code
_entity_poly.pdbx_strand_id
1 'polypeptide(L)'
;AAKGQVQELLIKKCDRENLLQIYEELELTGVKDRTLDQLSGGELQRFAIAMCVVQHADVYMFDEPSSYLDVKQRLKAAKIIRDLVTPHK
;
A
#
# COMPACT_ATOMS: atom_id res chain seq x y z
N ALA A 1 17.69 6.14 0.51
CA ALA A 1 16.49 5.73 -0.24
C ALA A 1 16.45 4.22 -0.31
N ALA A 2 15.32 3.59 0.01
CA ALA A 2 15.16 2.15 -0.22
C ALA A 2 15.38 1.86 -1.71
N LYS A 3 16.17 0.84 -2.02
CA LYS A 3 16.44 0.38 -3.40
C LYS A 3 15.73 -0.97 -3.56
N GLY A 4 14.93 -1.11 -4.62
CA GLY A 4 14.19 -2.33 -4.91
C GLY A 4 13.01 -2.07 -5.82
N GLN A 5 12.51 -3.14 -6.43
CA GLN A 5 11.26 -3.11 -7.17
C GLN A 5 10.07 -3.14 -6.21
N VAL A 6 8.96 -2.51 -6.60
CA VAL A 6 7.73 -2.47 -5.81
C VAL A 6 7.28 -3.88 -5.40
N GLN A 7 7.24 -4.82 -6.35
CA GLN A 7 6.81 -6.19 -6.07
C GLN A 7 7.72 -6.94 -5.10
N GLU A 8 9.02 -6.80 -5.28
CA GLU A 8 10.01 -7.50 -4.46
C GLU A 8 9.91 -7.04 -3.00
N LEU A 9 9.78 -5.73 -2.79
CA LEU A 9 9.66 -5.15 -1.46
C LEU A 9 8.34 -5.53 -0.78
N LEU A 10 7.23 -5.54 -1.52
CA LEU A 10 5.94 -5.97 -0.99
C LEU A 10 5.93 -7.45 -0.64
N ILE A 11 6.39 -8.32 -1.54
CA ILE A 11 6.47 -9.78 -1.29
C ILE A 11 7.33 -10.05 -0.07
N LYS A 12 8.47 -9.37 0.06
CA LYS A 12 9.39 -9.54 1.21
C LYS A 12 8.75 -9.13 2.54
N LYS A 13 7.81 -8.19 2.53
CA LYS A 13 7.14 -7.69 3.73
C LYS A 13 5.73 -8.26 3.93
N CYS A 14 5.21 -9.00 2.97
CA CYS A 14 3.87 -9.56 3.04
C CYS A 14 3.88 -10.76 4.00
N ASP A 15 3.21 -10.60 5.14
CA ASP A 15 2.91 -11.70 6.07
C ASP A 15 1.40 -11.99 6.13
N ARG A 16 0.60 -11.24 5.36
CA ARG A 16 -0.84 -11.45 5.15
C ARG A 16 -1.11 -12.09 3.79
N GLU A 17 -2.20 -12.83 3.69
CA GLU A 17 -2.70 -13.39 2.42
C GLU A 17 -3.55 -12.37 1.63
N ASN A 18 -3.10 -11.11 1.52
CA ASN A 18 -3.88 -10.01 0.92
C ASN A 18 -3.20 -9.33 -0.27
N LEU A 19 -2.03 -9.81 -0.72
CA LEU A 19 -1.19 -9.12 -1.71
C LEU A 19 -1.93 -8.76 -3.01
N LEU A 20 -2.75 -9.67 -3.56
CA LEU A 20 -3.52 -9.43 -4.78
C LEU A 20 -4.57 -8.33 -4.59
N GLN A 21 -5.31 -8.37 -3.47
CA GLN A 21 -6.27 -7.33 -3.11
C GLN A 21 -5.57 -5.97 -3.00
N ILE A 22 -4.40 -5.92 -2.37
CA ILE A 22 -3.64 -4.67 -2.20
C ILE A 22 -3.15 -4.12 -3.55
N TYR A 23 -2.71 -4.97 -4.47
CA TYR A 23 -2.33 -4.53 -5.82
C TYR A 23 -3.50 -3.86 -6.57
N GLU A 24 -4.70 -4.42 -6.45
CA GLU A 24 -5.89 -3.89 -7.11
C GLU A 24 -6.44 -2.62 -6.44
N GLU A 25 -6.61 -2.65 -5.11
CA GLU A 25 -7.21 -1.55 -4.35
C GLU A 25 -6.29 -0.32 -4.31
N LEU A 26 -4.97 -0.49 -4.25
CA LEU A 26 -4.01 0.61 -4.28
C LEU A 26 -3.44 0.91 -5.67
N GLU A 27 -4.00 0.30 -6.72
CA GLU A 27 -3.66 0.58 -8.13
C GLU A 27 -2.15 0.41 -8.41
N LEU A 28 -1.56 -0.64 -7.83
CA LEU A 28 -0.12 -0.91 -7.90
C LEU A 28 0.26 -1.92 -8.99
N THR A 29 -0.71 -2.60 -9.61
CA THR A 29 -0.47 -3.59 -10.67
C THR A 29 0.38 -3.04 -11.83
N GLY A 30 0.13 -1.79 -12.24
CA GLY A 30 0.85 -1.14 -13.35
C GLY A 30 2.25 -0.61 -13.00
N VAL A 31 2.65 -0.68 -11.72
CA VAL A 31 3.94 -0.17 -11.22
C VAL A 31 4.76 -1.23 -10.50
N LYS A 32 4.27 -2.48 -10.41
CA LYS A 32 4.87 -3.56 -9.63
C LYS A 32 6.33 -3.87 -10.02
N ASP A 33 6.66 -3.74 -11.31
CA ASP A 33 7.98 -4.01 -11.87
C ASP A 33 8.90 -2.79 -11.86
N ARG A 34 8.39 -1.61 -11.45
CA ARG A 34 9.17 -0.37 -11.37
C ARG A 34 9.97 -0.30 -10.07
N THR A 35 11.08 0.43 -10.11
CA THR A 35 11.85 0.77 -8.92
C THR A 35 11.26 1.99 -8.21
N LEU A 36 11.52 2.14 -6.91
CA LEU A 36 10.93 3.21 -6.10
C LEU A 36 11.24 4.63 -6.59
N ASP A 37 12.40 4.83 -7.20
CA ASP A 37 12.83 6.11 -7.79
C ASP A 37 12.07 6.48 -9.07
N GLN A 38 11.36 5.53 -9.67
CA GLN A 38 10.52 5.75 -10.86
C GLN A 38 9.07 6.08 -10.52
N LEU A 39 8.70 6.08 -9.23
CA LEU A 39 7.34 6.36 -8.78
C LEU A 39 7.10 7.87 -8.65
N SER A 40 5.93 8.30 -9.13
CA SER A 40 5.36 9.60 -8.77
C SER A 40 5.04 9.67 -7.28
N GLY A 41 4.83 10.89 -6.74
CA GLY A 41 4.48 11.07 -5.33
C GLY A 41 3.21 10.30 -4.91
N GLY A 42 2.18 10.27 -5.77
CA GLY A 42 0.96 9.49 -5.52
C GLY A 42 1.19 7.97 -5.56
N GLU A 43 1.98 7.48 -6.53
CA GLU A 43 2.35 6.05 -6.57
C GLU A 43 3.19 5.65 -5.35
N LEU A 44 4.13 6.51 -4.93
CA LEU A 44 4.95 6.29 -3.74
C LEU A 44 4.10 6.28 -2.47
N GLN A 45 3.11 7.17 -2.36
CA GLN A 45 2.17 7.19 -1.24
C GLN A 45 1.34 5.90 -1.18
N ARG A 46 0.79 5.46 -2.31
CA ARG A 46 0.02 4.19 -2.39
C ARG A 46 0.89 3.00 -2.05
N PHE A 47 2.15 2.99 -2.50
CA PHE A 47 3.13 1.99 -2.10
C PHE A 47 3.43 2.02 -0.60
N ALA A 48 3.59 3.20 0.01
CA ALA A 48 3.82 3.32 1.45
C ALA A 48 2.64 2.76 2.27
N ILE A 49 1.40 3.07 1.86
CA ILE A 49 0.20 2.47 2.45
C ILE A 49 0.21 0.95 2.28
N ALA A 50 0.52 0.46 1.07
CA ALA A 50 0.61 -0.96 0.75
C ALA A 50 1.58 -1.69 1.70
N MET A 51 2.77 -1.12 1.92
CA MET A 51 3.79 -1.69 2.81
C MET A 51 3.29 -1.84 4.24
N CYS A 52 2.51 -0.88 4.76
CA CYS A 52 1.91 -1.00 6.09
C CYS A 52 0.80 -2.08 6.12
N VAL A 53 -0.07 -2.11 5.12
CA VAL A 53 -1.26 -2.98 5.13
C VAL A 53 -0.97 -4.44 4.78
N VAL A 54 0.19 -4.77 4.20
CA VAL A 54 0.59 -6.18 3.97
C VAL A 54 1.27 -6.85 5.16
N GLN A 55 1.58 -6.08 6.22
CA GLN A 55 2.27 -6.55 7.44
C GLN A 55 1.29 -6.71 8.61
N HIS A 56 1.39 -7.77 9.42
CA HIS A 56 0.66 -8.00 10.65
C HIS A 56 1.33 -7.23 11.78
N ALA A 57 0.56 -6.41 12.49
CA ALA A 57 1.02 -5.60 13.60
C ALA A 57 -0.14 -5.34 14.56
N ASP A 58 0.18 -5.19 15.84
CA ASP A 58 -0.82 -4.84 16.85
C ASP A 58 -1.28 -3.38 16.71
N VAL A 59 -0.41 -2.51 16.18
CA VAL A 59 -0.65 -1.08 16.00
C VAL A 59 -0.11 -0.63 14.64
N TYR A 60 -0.94 0.13 13.91
CA TYR A 60 -0.58 0.77 12.65
C TYR A 60 -0.60 2.29 12.82
N MET A 61 0.43 2.97 12.32
CA MET A 61 0.49 4.43 12.30
C MET A 61 0.59 4.91 10.86
N PHE A 62 -0.28 5.85 10.50
CA PHE A 62 -0.29 6.51 9.20
C PHE A 62 -0.23 8.01 9.44
N ASP A 63 0.82 8.65 8.92
CA ASP A 63 0.95 10.09 8.94
C ASP A 63 0.60 10.65 7.57
N GLU A 64 -0.37 11.56 7.52
CA GLU A 64 -0.90 12.17 6.30
C GLU A 64 -1.12 11.21 5.10
N PRO A 65 -1.87 10.10 5.27
CA PRO A 65 -2.01 9.06 4.24
C PRO A 65 -2.67 9.56 2.94
N SER A 66 -3.38 10.69 2.98
CA SER A 66 -4.09 11.26 1.83
C SER A 66 -3.22 12.11 0.90
N SER A 67 -1.98 12.39 1.28
CA SER A 67 -1.05 13.22 0.51
C SER A 67 -0.88 12.71 -0.91
N TYR A 68 -0.92 13.60 -1.90
CA TYR A 68 -0.76 13.27 -3.33
C TYR A 68 -1.82 12.32 -3.94
N LEU A 69 -2.81 11.87 -3.16
CA LEU A 69 -3.89 11.01 -3.65
C LEU A 69 -5.05 11.84 -4.21
N ASP A 70 -5.62 11.39 -5.32
CA ASP A 70 -6.89 11.91 -5.82
C ASP A 70 -8.08 11.43 -4.96
N VAL A 71 -9.27 11.99 -5.20
CA VAL A 71 -10.48 11.69 -4.41
C VAL A 71 -10.81 10.19 -4.39
N LYS A 72 -10.68 9.49 -5.52
CA LYS A 72 -10.99 8.06 -5.60
C LYS A 72 -9.96 7.24 -4.84
N GLN A 73 -8.68 7.58 -4.98
CA GLN A 73 -7.57 6.92 -4.29
C GLN A 73 -7.65 7.13 -2.77
N ARG A 74 -8.04 8.32 -2.30
CA ARG A 74 -8.27 8.59 -0.87
C ARG A 74 -9.35 7.68 -0.29
N LEU A 75 -10.46 7.49 -1.01
CA LEU A 75 -11.54 6.62 -0.56
C LEU A 75 -11.12 5.15 -0.49
N LYS A 76 -10.36 4.67 -1.48
CA LYS A 76 -9.81 3.30 -1.47
C LYS A 76 -8.79 3.11 -0.35
N ALA A 77 -7.88 4.05 -0.15
CA ALA A 77 -6.92 4.04 0.95
C ALA A 77 -7.63 3.99 2.31
N ALA A 78 -8.63 4.84 2.52
CA ALA A 78 -9.41 4.86 3.76
C ALA A 78 -10.16 3.53 3.99
N LYS A 79 -10.72 2.92 2.94
CA LYS A 79 -11.35 1.60 3.02
C LYS A 79 -10.34 0.54 3.47
N ILE A 80 -9.19 0.45 2.81
CA ILE A 80 -8.15 -0.54 3.14
C ILE A 80 -7.63 -0.36 4.57
N ILE A 81 -7.38 0.88 4.99
CA ILE A 81 -6.92 1.17 6.37
C ILE A 81 -8.00 0.75 7.38
N ARG A 82 -9.28 1.00 7.10
CA ARG A 82 -10.39 0.59 7.98
C ARG A 82 -10.53 -0.94 8.04
N ASP A 83 -10.28 -1.63 6.94
CA ASP A 83 -10.37 -3.09 6.88
C ASP A 83 -9.29 -3.76 7.76
N LEU A 84 -8.20 -3.07 8.11
CA LEU A 84 -7.17 -3.58 9.04
C LEU A 84 -7.67 -3.81 10.46
N VAL A 85 -8.65 -3.01 10.91
CA VAL A 85 -9.18 -3.05 12.28
C VAL A 85 -10.56 -3.71 12.36
N THR A 86 -11.15 -4.03 11.22
CA THR A 86 -12.48 -4.63 11.18
C THR A 86 -12.30 -6.15 11.24
N PRO A 87 -12.86 -6.84 12.24
CA PRO A 87 -12.84 -8.30 12.25
C PRO A 87 -13.51 -8.82 10.98
N HIS A 88 -12.85 -9.72 10.25
CA HIS A 88 -13.55 -10.52 9.25
C HIS A 88 -14.72 -11.22 9.94
N LYS A 89 -15.94 -11.00 9.44
CA LYS A 89 -17.12 -11.77 9.85
C LYS A 89 -16.95 -13.24 9.50
#